data_AF-A6NVW8-F1
#
_entry.id   AF-A6NVW8-F1
#
_cell.length_a   1.000
_cell.length_b   1.000
_cell.length_c   1.000
_cell.angle_alpha   90.00
_cell.angle_beta   90.00
_cell.angle_gamma   90.00
#
_symmetry.space_group_name_H-M   'P 1'
#
loop_
_entity.id
_entity.type
_entity.pdbx_description
1 polymer ?
#
loop_
_entity_poly.entity_id
_entity_poly.type
_entity_poly.pdbx_seq_one_letter_code
_entity_poly.pdbx_strand_id
1 'polypeptide(L)'
;MEAGKGVLYLRGVEKRPVEDGAEDYAFRIPAIARLKRLEFRRPVTFFVGENGSGKSTLLEAIAVAWGFNPEGGSRNFRFASRDTHSGLYRALRLVRSPEIPEDGYFLRAESLYNMASYVDEMEDDPLTPSYLQYVGGKSLHGQSHGESLLALAKNRFWGRGLYLLDEPESALSPMRQLSFLTLMHDLVSRGGQLLIATHSPILMSYPQADILRFDGPDGVERVDYRDTEHYRITREFLSAPERMLSVLLAPEEEEP
;
A
#
# COMPACT_ATOMS: atom_id res chain seq x y z
N MET A 1 -10.56 8.10 -22.81
CA MET A 1 -11.53 8.39 -21.73
C MET A 1 -10.84 9.29 -20.73
N GLU A 2 -11.19 10.57 -20.69
CA GLU A 2 -10.73 11.48 -19.64
C GLU A 2 -11.44 11.10 -18.34
N ALA A 3 -10.73 10.40 -17.46
CA ALA A 3 -11.15 10.33 -16.07
C ALA A 3 -11.13 11.77 -15.54
N GLY A 4 -12.29 12.27 -15.08
CA GLY A 4 -12.39 13.58 -14.45
C GLY A 4 -11.33 13.71 -13.35
N LYS A 5 -10.83 14.94 -13.11
CA LYS A 5 -9.83 15.23 -12.07
C LYS A 5 -10.27 14.57 -10.76
N GLY A 6 -9.63 13.45 -10.40
CA GLY A 6 -9.96 12.69 -9.20
C GLY A 6 -9.80 13.52 -7.94
N VAL A 7 -10.58 13.20 -6.90
CA VAL A 7 -10.50 13.88 -5.61
C VAL A 7 -9.21 13.47 -4.90
N LEU A 8 -8.50 14.45 -4.32
CA LEU A 8 -7.31 14.23 -3.49
C LEU A 8 -7.59 14.71 -2.07
N TYR A 9 -7.83 13.76 -1.16
CA TYR A 9 -8.00 14.02 0.28
C TYR A 9 -6.68 14.35 0.96
N LEU A 10 -5.64 13.60 0.63
CA LEU A 10 -4.25 13.85 1.02
C LEU A 10 -3.50 14.40 -0.20
N ARG A 11 -3.10 15.67 -0.14
CA ARG A 11 -2.37 16.35 -1.22
C ARG A 11 -0.86 16.22 -1.07
N GLY A 12 -0.38 15.94 0.13
CA GLY A 12 1.05 15.73 0.38
C GLY A 12 1.37 15.48 1.84
N VAL A 13 2.65 15.25 2.10
CA VAL A 13 3.22 15.18 3.45
C VAL A 13 4.48 16.01 3.56
N GLU A 14 4.67 16.64 4.71
CA GLU A 14 5.89 17.39 5.05
C GLU A 14 6.51 16.75 6.28
N LYS A 15 7.80 16.39 6.20
CA LYS A 15 8.53 15.88 7.37
C LYS A 15 9.11 17.08 8.13
N ARG A 16 8.75 17.22 9.39
CA ARG A 16 9.34 18.22 10.28
C ARG A 16 10.80 17.85 10.57
N PRO A 17 11.67 18.84 10.81
CA PRO A 17 13.00 18.58 11.36
C PRO A 17 12.85 17.79 12.67
N VAL A 18 13.69 16.77 12.82
CA VAL A 18 13.81 16.00 14.06
C VAL A 18 15.23 16.25 14.55
N GLU A 19 15.40 16.39 15.87
CA GLU A 19 16.72 16.60 16.47
C GLU A 19 17.66 15.44 16.11
N ASP A 20 18.94 15.76 15.94
CA ASP A 20 19.98 14.77 15.66
C ASP A 20 20.01 13.73 16.80
N GLY A 21 19.89 12.43 16.46
CA GLY A 21 19.90 11.33 17.44
C GLY A 21 18.55 10.66 17.70
N ALA A 22 17.53 10.86 16.86
CA ALA A 22 16.32 10.04 16.93
C ALA A 22 16.67 8.54 16.89
N GLU A 23 16.44 7.83 18.00
CA GLU A 23 16.75 6.38 18.15
C GLU A 23 15.94 5.49 17.18
N ASP A 24 14.88 6.04 16.61
CA ASP A 24 13.98 5.35 15.70
C ASP A 24 14.64 5.03 14.34
N TYR A 25 14.57 3.76 13.96
CA TYR A 25 15.11 3.23 12.71
C TYR A 25 14.55 3.94 11.47
N ALA A 26 13.30 4.44 11.52
CA ALA A 26 12.66 5.07 10.37
C ALA A 26 13.43 6.29 9.86
N PHE A 27 14.06 7.06 10.75
CA PHE A 27 14.87 8.23 10.36
C PHE A 27 16.23 7.86 9.79
N ARG A 28 16.67 6.60 9.94
CA ARG A 28 17.91 6.07 9.35
C ARG A 28 17.71 5.53 7.93
N ILE A 29 16.46 5.30 7.52
CA ILE A 29 16.15 4.87 6.15
C ILE A 29 16.47 6.03 5.18
N PRO A 30 17.34 5.84 4.17
CA PRO A 30 17.82 6.92 3.31
C PRO A 30 16.71 7.77 2.68
N ALA A 31 15.65 7.11 2.18
CA ALA A 31 14.49 7.76 1.57
C ALA A 31 13.79 8.72 2.55
N ILE A 32 13.61 8.29 3.79
CA ILE A 32 12.89 9.02 4.85
C ILE A 32 13.79 10.08 5.49
N ALA A 33 15.07 9.80 5.67
CA ALA A 33 16.06 10.74 6.17
C ALA A 33 16.08 12.01 5.31
N ARG A 34 16.12 11.85 3.98
CA ARG A 34 16.18 12.93 2.99
C ARG A 34 14.82 13.56 2.67
N LEU A 35 13.72 12.89 3.02
CA LEU A 35 12.37 13.36 2.74
C LEU A 35 12.11 14.73 3.40
N LYS A 36 11.83 15.76 2.61
CA LYS A 36 11.37 17.06 3.14
C LYS A 36 9.87 17.22 2.92
N ARG A 37 9.44 17.01 1.68
CA ARG A 37 8.06 17.12 1.24
C ARG A 37 7.78 16.11 0.13
N LEU A 38 6.60 15.53 0.17
CA LEU A 38 6.03 14.68 -0.87
C LEU A 38 4.69 15.24 -1.29
N GLU A 39 4.40 15.20 -2.58
CA GLU A 39 3.12 15.68 -3.14
C GLU A 39 2.47 14.59 -3.96
N PHE A 40 1.17 14.40 -3.75
CA PHE A 40 0.32 13.49 -4.50
C PHE A 40 -0.43 14.30 -5.56
N ARG A 41 -0.27 13.93 -6.84
CA ARG A 41 -0.88 14.67 -7.96
C ARG A 41 -2.01 13.89 -8.63
N ARG A 42 -2.12 12.60 -8.31
CA ARG A 42 -3.06 11.65 -8.90
C ARG A 42 -3.84 10.91 -7.81
N PRO A 43 -5.09 10.49 -8.09
CA PRO A 43 -5.89 9.74 -7.14
C PRO A 43 -5.29 8.37 -6.83
N VAL A 44 -4.44 7.83 -7.69
CA VAL A 44 -3.65 6.62 -7.43
C VAL A 44 -2.18 7.01 -7.38
N THR A 45 -1.50 6.65 -6.30
CA THR A 45 -0.04 6.78 -6.19
C THR A 45 0.56 5.46 -5.71
N PHE A 46 1.55 4.95 -6.43
CA PHE A 46 2.31 3.77 -6.05
C PHE A 46 3.61 4.16 -5.35
N PHE A 47 3.96 3.46 -4.27
CA PHE A 47 5.27 3.50 -3.65
C PHE A 47 6.02 2.25 -4.08
N VAL A 48 7.19 2.42 -4.69
CA VAL A 48 8.00 1.35 -5.28
C VAL A 48 9.47 1.48 -4.86
N GLY A 49 10.22 0.40 -4.99
CA GLY A 49 11.64 0.30 -4.60
C GLY A 49 11.93 -1.00 -3.86
N GLU A 50 13.21 -1.25 -3.57
CA GLU A 50 13.69 -2.45 -2.89
C GLU A 50 13.06 -2.68 -1.49
N ASN A 51 13.20 -3.90 -0.98
CA ASN A 51 12.82 -4.22 0.40
C ASN A 51 13.65 -3.38 1.38
N GLY A 52 13.01 -2.80 2.40
CA GLY A 52 13.70 -1.92 3.35
C GLY A 52 13.92 -0.47 2.87
N SER A 53 13.50 -0.10 1.66
CA SER A 53 13.59 1.28 1.15
C SER A 53 12.68 2.29 1.88
N GLY A 54 11.77 1.83 2.74
CA GLY A 54 10.90 2.68 3.57
C GLY A 54 9.49 2.94 3.03
N LYS A 55 9.05 2.21 2.00
CA LYS A 55 7.70 2.31 1.42
C LYS A 55 6.59 2.10 2.46
N SER A 56 6.62 0.93 3.10
CA SER A 56 5.65 0.52 4.13
C SER A 56 5.76 1.41 5.35
N THR A 57 6.99 1.76 5.79
CA THR A 57 7.22 2.67 6.92
C THR A 57 6.60 4.06 6.69
N LEU A 58 6.75 4.65 5.49
CA LEU A 58 6.11 5.94 5.20
C LEU A 58 4.59 5.81 5.05
N LEU A 59 4.12 4.75 4.40
CA LEU A 59 2.69 4.49 4.21
C LEU A 59 1.98 4.31 5.56
N GLU A 60 2.57 3.55 6.47
CA GLU A 60 2.13 3.35 7.84
C GLU A 60 2.15 4.68 8.62
N ALA A 61 3.25 5.43 8.56
CA ALA A 61 3.32 6.73 9.23
C ALA A 61 2.25 7.72 8.72
N ILE A 62 1.92 7.68 7.42
CA ILE A 62 0.79 8.40 6.84
C ILE A 62 -0.54 7.90 7.41
N ALA A 63 -0.74 6.58 7.49
CA ALA A 63 -1.97 5.98 8.02
C ALA A 63 -2.22 6.39 9.47
N VAL A 64 -1.19 6.28 10.32
CA VAL A 64 -1.26 6.66 11.73
C VAL A 64 -1.47 8.16 11.90
N ALA A 65 -0.73 9.00 11.16
CA ALA A 65 -0.95 10.44 11.18
C ALA A 65 -2.34 10.85 10.62
N TRP A 66 -2.93 10.02 9.76
CA TRP A 66 -4.29 10.23 9.25
C TRP A 66 -5.34 9.95 10.34
N GLY A 67 -5.04 8.99 11.22
CA GLY A 67 -5.90 8.52 12.31
C GLY A 67 -6.46 7.11 12.10
N PHE A 68 -5.85 6.31 11.22
CA PHE A 68 -6.14 4.88 11.11
C PHE A 68 -5.44 4.09 12.22
N ASN A 69 -5.92 2.87 12.48
CA ASN A 69 -5.21 1.94 13.36
C ASN A 69 -3.92 1.47 12.65
N PRO A 70 -2.74 1.55 13.29
CA PRO A 70 -1.49 1.05 12.75
C PRO A 70 -1.52 -0.44 12.34
N GLU A 71 -2.32 -1.26 13.01
CA GLU A 71 -2.50 -2.70 12.71
C GLU A 71 -3.45 -2.94 11.53
N GLY A 72 -3.91 -1.87 10.86
CA GLY A 72 -4.87 -1.92 9.77
C GLY A 72 -6.32 -1.89 10.23
N GLY A 73 -7.22 -1.74 9.27
CA GLY A 73 -8.64 -1.52 9.51
C GLY A 73 -9.09 -0.07 9.31
N SER A 74 -10.39 0.15 9.45
CA SER A 74 -10.96 1.49 9.51
C SER A 74 -10.76 2.12 10.91
N ARG A 75 -11.08 3.40 11.08
CA ARG A 75 -10.91 4.15 12.35
C ARG A 75 -11.57 3.48 13.58
N ASN A 76 -12.49 2.54 13.37
CA ASN A 76 -13.24 1.85 14.42
C ASN A 76 -12.61 0.51 14.87
N PHE A 77 -11.53 0.04 14.24
CA PHE A 77 -10.84 -1.18 14.65
C PHE A 77 -9.81 -0.85 15.74
N ARG A 78 -9.86 -1.54 16.87
CA ARG A 78 -8.88 -1.42 17.97
C ARG A 78 -8.18 -2.76 18.19
N PHE A 79 -7.19 -3.07 17.35
CA PHE A 79 -6.22 -4.12 17.67
C PHE A 79 -5.25 -3.57 18.72
N ALA A 80 -5.16 -4.23 19.88
CA ALA A 80 -4.19 -3.91 20.92
C ALA A 80 -3.07 -4.96 20.86
N SER A 81 -2.05 -4.67 20.06
CA SER A 81 -0.76 -5.35 20.07
C SER A 81 0.32 -4.29 20.36
N ARG A 82 1.43 -4.69 20.99
CA ARG A 82 2.43 -3.78 21.60
C ARG A 82 2.97 -2.77 20.57
N ASP A 83 3.11 -1.50 20.99
CA ASP A 83 3.70 -0.36 20.24
C ASP A 83 5.03 -0.72 19.53
N THR A 84 4.98 -1.30 18.32
CA THR A 84 6.15 -1.55 17.45
C THR A 84 6.24 -0.59 16.27
N HIS A 85 5.28 0.32 16.13
CA HIS A 85 5.20 1.29 15.04
C HIS A 85 6.25 2.39 15.20
N SER A 86 6.85 2.82 14.08
CA SER A 86 7.81 3.93 14.11
C SER A 86 7.15 5.23 14.59
N GLY A 87 7.88 6.03 15.37
CA GLY A 87 7.52 7.39 15.76
C GLY A 87 7.51 8.39 14.61
N LEU A 88 7.81 7.96 13.36
CA LEU A 88 7.83 8.80 12.17
C LEU A 88 6.52 9.59 11.99
N TYR A 89 5.36 9.01 12.31
CA TYR A 89 4.06 9.69 12.18
C TYR A 89 4.00 11.01 12.96
N ARG A 90 4.73 11.13 14.09
CA ARG A 90 4.79 12.36 14.91
C ARG A 90 5.56 13.48 14.22
N ALA A 91 6.52 13.11 13.36
CA ALA A 91 7.29 14.04 12.55
C ALA A 91 6.59 14.41 11.24
N LEU A 92 5.52 13.71 10.84
CA LEU A 92 4.78 14.00 9.62
C LEU A 92 3.68 15.03 9.84
N ARG A 93 3.66 16.05 8.99
CA ARG A 93 2.53 16.94 8.80
C ARG A 93 1.82 16.57 7.51
N LEU A 94 0.55 16.21 7.62
CA LEU A 94 -0.29 15.90 6.47
C LEU A 94 -0.86 17.18 5.84
N VAL A 95 -0.71 17.32 4.52
CA VAL A 95 -1.33 18.39 3.73
C VAL A 95 -2.65 17.85 3.19
N ARG A 96 -3.75 18.19 3.86
CA ARG A 96 -5.11 17.71 3.52
C ARG A 96 -5.84 18.70 2.61
N SER A 97 -6.77 18.20 1.80
CA SER A 97 -7.76 19.06 1.13
C SER A 97 -8.86 19.53 2.10
N PRO A 98 -9.63 20.56 1.74
CA PRO A 98 -10.89 20.90 2.42
C PRO A 98 -11.93 19.78 2.36
N GLU A 99 -11.91 18.95 1.32
CA GLU A 99 -12.81 17.83 1.13
C GLU A 99 -12.57 16.76 2.18
N ILE A 100 -13.65 16.37 2.87
CA ILE A 100 -13.62 15.38 3.95
C ILE A 100 -13.97 14.02 3.34
N PRO A 101 -13.13 12.99 3.50
CA PRO A 101 -13.49 11.65 3.06
C PRO A 101 -14.59 11.06 3.95
N GLU A 102 -15.56 10.41 3.33
CA GLU A 102 -16.65 9.69 3.99
C GLU A 102 -16.25 8.26 4.37
N ASP A 103 -15.24 7.71 3.69
CA ASP A 103 -14.70 6.39 3.94
C ASP A 103 -13.17 6.41 4.05
N GLY A 104 -12.59 5.35 4.58
CA GLY A 104 -11.15 5.18 4.58
C GLY A 104 -10.73 3.87 5.22
N TYR A 105 -9.61 3.35 4.73
CA TYR A 105 -9.11 2.06 5.16
C TYR A 105 -7.58 1.99 5.02
N PHE A 106 -6.90 1.47 6.03
CA PHE A 106 -5.51 1.06 5.92
C PHE A 106 -5.45 -0.47 5.94
N LEU A 107 -4.87 -1.07 4.90
CA LEU A 107 -4.75 -2.52 4.78
C LEU A 107 -3.29 -2.91 4.66
N ARG A 108 -2.87 -3.86 5.48
CA ARG A 108 -1.59 -4.55 5.37
C ARG A 108 -1.85 -6.01 5.04
N ALA A 109 -0.95 -6.62 4.26
CA ALA A 109 -1.06 -8.02 3.89
C ALA A 109 -1.19 -8.96 5.11
N GLU A 110 -0.44 -8.69 6.18
CA GLU A 110 -0.48 -9.46 7.44
C GLU A 110 -1.75 -9.23 8.27
N SER A 111 -2.37 -8.05 8.18
CA SER A 111 -3.55 -7.70 8.97
C SER A 111 -4.82 -8.43 8.53
N LEU A 112 -4.88 -8.98 7.31
CA LEU A 112 -6.05 -9.73 6.83
C LEU A 112 -6.39 -10.93 7.72
N TYR A 113 -5.37 -11.60 8.26
CA TYR A 113 -5.55 -12.74 9.15
C TYR A 113 -6.07 -12.30 10.52
N ASN A 114 -5.48 -11.26 11.11
CA ASN A 114 -5.92 -10.71 12.40
C ASN A 114 -7.36 -10.19 12.32
N MET A 115 -7.73 -9.61 11.18
CA MET A 115 -9.10 -9.17 10.94
C MET A 115 -10.07 -10.34 10.84
N ALA A 116 -9.66 -11.48 10.29
CA ALA A 116 -10.49 -12.68 10.24
C ALA A 116 -10.87 -13.16 11.64
N SER A 117 -9.87 -13.28 12.52
CA SER A 117 -10.09 -13.69 13.92
C SER A 117 -10.98 -12.69 14.67
N TYR A 118 -10.74 -11.40 14.48
CA TYR A 118 -11.55 -10.36 15.12
C TYR A 118 -13.00 -10.32 14.62
N VAL A 119 -13.24 -10.56 13.33
CA VAL A 119 -14.61 -10.65 12.80
C VAL A 119 -15.32 -11.86 13.38
N ASP A 120 -14.67 -13.02 13.45
CA ASP A 120 -15.29 -14.21 14.04
C ASP A 120 -15.59 -14.01 15.53
N GLU A 121 -14.70 -13.35 16.30
CA GLU A 121 -14.96 -12.94 17.69
C GLU A 121 -16.15 -11.96 17.81
N MET A 122 -16.32 -11.03 16.86
CA MET A 122 -17.47 -10.11 16.84
C MET A 122 -18.78 -10.83 16.51
N GLU A 123 -18.77 -11.84 15.65
CA GLU A 123 -19.97 -12.63 15.33
C GLU A 123 -20.44 -13.49 16.51
N ASP A 124 -19.52 -13.86 17.41
CA ASP A 124 -19.86 -14.58 18.65
C ASP A 124 -20.56 -13.68 19.69
N ASP A 125 -20.51 -12.35 19.55
CA ASP A 125 -21.24 -11.39 20.40
C ASP A 125 -22.60 -10.98 19.78
N PRO A 126 -23.74 -11.41 20.36
CA PRO A 126 -25.07 -11.09 19.83
C PRO A 126 -25.44 -9.60 19.81
N LEU A 127 -24.70 -8.76 20.53
CA LEU A 127 -24.92 -7.32 20.61
C LEU A 127 -24.18 -6.54 19.50
N THR A 128 -23.29 -7.20 18.77
CA THR A 128 -22.47 -6.57 17.73
C THR A 128 -23.10 -6.80 16.35
N PRO A 129 -23.31 -5.74 15.54
CA PRO A 129 -23.82 -5.91 14.17
C PRO A 129 -22.84 -6.74 13.32
N SER A 130 -23.39 -7.71 12.58
CA SER A 130 -22.57 -8.63 11.77
C SER A 130 -21.67 -7.88 10.80
N TYR A 131 -20.37 -8.16 10.89
CA TYR A 131 -19.36 -7.60 10.00
C TYR A 131 -19.18 -8.47 8.75
N LEU A 132 -19.74 -9.69 8.73
CA LEU A 132 -19.65 -10.64 7.61
C LEU A 132 -20.06 -10.03 6.27
N GLN A 133 -21.06 -9.15 6.26
CA GLN A 133 -21.52 -8.47 5.04
C GLN A 133 -20.41 -7.64 4.34
N TYR A 134 -19.45 -7.11 5.10
CA TYR A 134 -18.34 -6.32 4.56
C TYR A 134 -17.17 -7.18 4.09
N VAL A 135 -17.19 -8.48 4.38
CA VAL A 135 -16.11 -9.44 4.06
C VAL A 135 -16.59 -10.57 3.15
N GLY A 136 -17.74 -10.38 2.49
CA GLY A 136 -18.28 -11.31 1.48
C GLY A 136 -19.27 -12.35 2.02
N GLY A 137 -19.82 -12.13 3.22
CA GLY A 137 -20.87 -12.95 3.82
C GLY A 137 -20.40 -14.31 4.36
N LYS A 138 -19.08 -14.51 4.49
CA LYS A 138 -18.46 -15.73 5.00
C LYS A 138 -17.30 -15.38 5.90
N SER A 139 -17.02 -16.22 6.90
CA SER A 139 -15.82 -16.09 7.72
C SER A 139 -14.59 -16.04 6.83
N LEU A 140 -13.69 -15.12 7.16
CA LEU A 140 -12.43 -14.93 6.46
C LEU A 140 -11.43 -16.05 6.76
N HIS A 141 -11.62 -16.81 7.84
CA HIS A 141 -10.82 -18.00 8.13
C HIS A 141 -11.06 -19.13 7.12
N GLY A 142 -12.22 -19.15 6.46
CA GLY A 142 -12.55 -20.10 5.40
C GLY A 142 -12.17 -19.64 3.98
N GLN A 143 -11.59 -18.44 3.82
CA GLN A 143 -11.24 -17.85 2.54
C GLN A 143 -9.73 -17.85 2.31
N SER A 144 -9.27 -17.90 1.06
CA SER A 144 -7.87 -17.61 0.77
C SER A 144 -7.56 -16.12 0.99
N HIS A 145 -6.32 -15.79 1.37
CA HIS A 145 -5.89 -14.40 1.60
C HIS A 145 -6.28 -13.46 0.45
N GLY A 146 -6.18 -13.93 -0.80
CA GLY A 146 -6.56 -13.17 -1.99
C GLY A 146 -8.07 -13.01 -2.20
N GLU A 147 -8.90 -13.90 -1.67
CA GLU A 147 -10.37 -13.75 -1.69
C GLU A 147 -10.81 -12.71 -0.69
N SER A 148 -10.24 -12.76 0.51
CA SER A 148 -10.45 -11.80 1.59
C SER A 148 -10.16 -10.37 1.16
N LEU A 149 -9.02 -10.13 0.49
CA LEU A 149 -8.67 -8.81 -0.04
C LEU A 149 -9.67 -8.30 -1.08
N LEU A 150 -10.04 -9.13 -2.06
CA LEU A 150 -10.99 -8.73 -3.10
C LEU A 150 -12.40 -8.53 -2.52
N ALA A 151 -12.82 -9.34 -1.55
CA ALA A 151 -14.09 -9.20 -0.86
C ALA A 151 -14.15 -7.89 -0.06
N LEU A 152 -13.09 -7.55 0.67
CA LEU A 152 -12.97 -6.26 1.35
C LEU A 152 -13.02 -5.09 0.37
N ALA A 153 -12.20 -5.14 -0.67
CA ALA A 153 -12.16 -4.08 -1.67
C ALA A 153 -13.51 -3.88 -2.38
N LYS A 154 -14.29 -4.95 -2.54
CA LYS A 154 -15.61 -4.91 -3.15
C LYS A 154 -16.71 -4.43 -2.20
N ASN A 155 -16.71 -4.90 -0.96
CA ASN A 155 -17.86 -4.77 -0.06
C ASN A 155 -17.66 -3.73 1.06
N ARG A 156 -16.40 -3.43 1.42
CA ARG A 156 -16.07 -2.47 2.48
C ARG A 156 -15.59 -1.14 1.94
N PHE A 157 -14.94 -1.09 0.77
CA PHE A 157 -14.45 0.17 0.21
C PHE A 157 -15.58 0.82 -0.61
N TRP A 158 -16.20 1.85 -0.04
CA TRP A 158 -17.42 2.45 -0.59
C TRP A 158 -17.17 3.57 -1.62
N GLY A 159 -15.93 4.05 -1.73
CA GLY A 159 -15.59 5.26 -2.49
C GLY A 159 -15.59 6.51 -1.60
N ARG A 160 -15.36 7.67 -2.19
CA ARG A 160 -15.26 8.97 -1.49
C ARG A 160 -14.34 8.91 -0.24
N GLY A 161 -13.22 8.19 -0.35
CA GLY A 161 -12.38 7.83 0.78
C GLY A 161 -10.89 7.76 0.46
N LEU A 162 -10.07 7.69 1.51
CA LEU A 162 -8.63 7.46 1.42
C LEU A 162 -8.29 6.00 1.78
N TYR A 163 -7.72 5.27 0.83
CA TYR A 163 -7.33 3.87 0.96
C TYR A 163 -5.80 3.75 0.90
N LEU A 164 -5.21 3.18 1.94
CA LEU A 164 -3.77 2.94 2.05
C LEU A 164 -3.55 1.43 2.03
N LEU A 165 -2.80 0.91 1.07
CA LEU A 165 -2.64 -0.53 0.88
C LEU A 165 -1.15 -0.90 0.83
N ASP A 166 -0.74 -1.79 1.72
CA ASP A 166 0.64 -2.26 1.83
C ASP A 166 0.75 -3.69 1.27
N GLU A 167 1.45 -3.81 0.14
CA GLU A 167 1.70 -5.05 -0.61
C GLU A 167 0.44 -5.91 -0.85
N PRO A 168 -0.63 -5.36 -1.44
CA PRO A 168 -1.86 -6.12 -1.71
C PRO A 168 -1.63 -7.33 -2.62
N GLU A 169 -0.61 -7.30 -3.49
CA GLU A 169 -0.27 -8.41 -4.37
C GLU A 169 0.23 -9.66 -3.66
N SER A 170 0.75 -9.56 -2.42
CA SER A 170 1.29 -10.70 -1.67
C SER A 170 0.23 -11.77 -1.41
N ALA A 171 -1.04 -11.39 -1.44
CA ALA A 171 -2.20 -12.28 -1.34
C ALA A 171 -2.81 -12.68 -2.70
N LEU A 172 -2.38 -12.08 -3.82
CA LEU A 172 -3.06 -12.17 -5.12
C LEU A 172 -2.22 -12.85 -6.19
N SER A 173 -2.79 -13.90 -6.79
CA SER A 173 -2.29 -14.41 -8.07
C SER A 173 -2.38 -13.35 -9.19
N PRO A 174 -1.61 -13.47 -10.28
CA PRO A 174 -1.62 -12.48 -11.37
C PRO A 174 -3.02 -12.13 -11.89
N MET A 175 -3.88 -13.15 -12.08
CA MET A 175 -5.26 -12.94 -12.51
C MET A 175 -6.08 -12.13 -11.48
N ARG A 176 -5.86 -12.37 -10.19
CA ARG A 176 -6.53 -11.64 -9.12
C ARG A 176 -6.03 -10.19 -9.00
N GLN A 177 -4.76 -9.93 -9.35
CA GLN A 177 -4.25 -8.56 -9.46
C GLN A 177 -4.93 -7.79 -10.60
N LEU A 178 -5.23 -8.44 -11.73
CA LEU A 178 -6.03 -7.82 -12.81
C LEU A 178 -7.47 -7.52 -12.35
N SER A 179 -8.10 -8.43 -11.61
CA SER A 179 -9.39 -8.15 -10.98
C SER A 179 -9.31 -6.98 -10.00
N PHE A 180 -8.21 -6.88 -9.23
CA PHE A 180 -7.99 -5.80 -8.29
C PHE A 180 -7.83 -4.44 -8.99
N LEU A 181 -7.14 -4.37 -10.14
CA LEU A 181 -7.10 -3.16 -10.97
C LEU A 181 -8.49 -2.64 -11.36
N THR A 182 -9.43 -3.55 -11.63
CA THR A 182 -10.82 -3.20 -11.95
C THR A 182 -11.53 -2.58 -10.75
N LEU A 183 -11.35 -3.17 -9.55
CA LEU A 183 -11.87 -2.61 -8.30
C LEU A 183 -11.25 -1.26 -7.97
N MET A 184 -9.94 -1.10 -8.15
CA MET A 184 -9.26 0.19 -8.01
C MET A 184 -9.85 1.25 -8.94
N HIS A 185 -10.10 0.90 -10.20
CA HIS A 185 -10.68 1.83 -11.17
C HIS A 185 -12.07 2.29 -10.77
N ASP A 186 -12.90 1.36 -10.28
CA ASP A 186 -14.23 1.67 -9.77
C ASP A 186 -14.20 2.51 -8.47
N LEU A 187 -13.24 2.27 -7.58
CA LEU A 187 -13.06 3.11 -6.39
C LEU A 187 -12.69 4.55 -6.75
N VAL A 188 -11.76 4.72 -7.70
CA VAL A 188 -11.35 6.05 -8.19
C VAL A 188 -12.52 6.76 -8.86
N SER A 189 -13.33 6.05 -9.65
CA SER A 189 -14.51 6.65 -10.30
C SER A 189 -15.56 7.13 -9.28
N ARG A 190 -15.65 6.44 -8.13
CA ARG A 190 -16.46 6.83 -6.96
C ARG A 190 -15.77 7.84 -6.04
N GLY A 191 -14.69 8.50 -6.49
CA GLY A 191 -14.00 9.55 -5.73
C GLY A 191 -13.02 9.03 -4.67
N GLY A 192 -12.54 7.80 -4.79
CA GLY A 192 -11.51 7.23 -3.93
C GLY A 192 -10.10 7.73 -4.29
N GLN A 193 -9.28 7.93 -3.26
CA GLN A 193 -7.84 8.13 -3.36
C GLN A 193 -7.12 6.90 -2.81
N LEU A 194 -6.14 6.38 -3.54
CA LEU A 194 -5.37 5.20 -3.20
C LEU A 194 -3.87 5.53 -3.12
N LEU A 195 -3.24 5.19 -2.01
CA LEU A 195 -1.78 5.10 -1.90
C LEU A 195 -1.41 3.63 -1.68
N ILE A 196 -0.57 3.08 -2.56
CA ILE A 196 -0.30 1.64 -2.59
C ILE A 196 1.20 1.39 -2.59
N ALA A 197 1.74 0.76 -1.56
CA ALA A 197 3.09 0.19 -1.62
C ALA A 197 3.01 -1.15 -2.34
N THR A 198 3.81 -1.33 -3.40
CA THR A 198 3.75 -2.54 -4.22
C THR A 198 5.08 -2.82 -4.93
N HIS A 199 5.32 -4.10 -5.16
CA HIS A 199 6.34 -4.70 -6.01
C HIS A 199 5.75 -5.27 -7.31
N SER A 200 4.43 -5.21 -7.50
CA SER A 200 3.77 -5.78 -8.68
C SER A 200 3.85 -4.87 -9.92
N PRO A 201 4.53 -5.30 -11.01
CA PRO A 201 4.45 -4.58 -12.29
C PRO A 201 3.05 -4.59 -12.89
N ILE A 202 2.18 -5.53 -12.48
CA ILE A 202 0.79 -5.58 -12.94
C ILE A 202 0.01 -4.44 -12.31
N LEU A 203 0.12 -4.24 -10.99
CA LEU A 203 -0.58 -3.15 -10.31
C LEU A 203 -0.08 -1.78 -10.77
N MET A 204 1.25 -1.61 -10.89
CA MET A 204 1.88 -0.37 -11.37
C MET A 204 1.46 0.03 -12.79
N SER A 205 0.86 -0.89 -13.57
CA SER A 205 0.37 -0.59 -14.92
C SER A 205 -0.92 0.25 -14.94
N TYR A 206 -1.52 0.53 -13.78
CA TYR A 206 -2.74 1.35 -13.70
C TYR A 206 -2.52 2.74 -14.34
N PRO A 207 -3.40 3.17 -15.27
CA PRO A 207 -3.19 4.41 -16.02
C PRO A 207 -3.38 5.64 -15.13
N GLN A 208 -2.68 6.72 -15.45
CA GLN A 208 -2.79 8.01 -14.75
C GLN A 208 -2.47 7.94 -13.24
N ALA A 209 -1.68 6.96 -12.82
CA ALA A 209 -1.09 6.92 -11.48
C ALA A 209 0.23 7.70 -11.44
N ASP A 210 0.57 8.22 -10.26
CA ASP A 210 1.95 8.60 -9.95
C ASP A 210 2.70 7.36 -9.42
N ILE A 211 3.97 7.19 -9.77
CA ILE A 211 4.84 6.17 -9.19
C ILE A 211 6.01 6.87 -8.50
N LEU A 212 6.17 6.60 -7.21
CA LEU A 212 7.20 7.15 -6.35
C LEU A 212 8.20 6.07 -5.97
N ARG A 213 9.42 6.21 -6.46
CA ARG A 213 10.55 5.32 -6.18
C ARG A 213 11.30 5.79 -4.94
N PHE A 214 11.52 4.90 -3.97
CA PHE A 214 12.09 5.23 -2.65
C PHE A 214 13.60 5.01 -2.55
N ASP A 215 14.17 4.22 -3.45
CA ASP A 215 15.59 3.88 -3.59
C ASP A 215 16.30 4.74 -4.64
N GLY A 216 15.77 5.94 -4.91
CA GLY A 216 16.42 6.91 -5.78
C GLY A 216 17.69 7.50 -5.16
N PRO A 217 18.68 7.90 -6.00
CA PRO A 217 19.92 8.51 -5.53
C PRO A 217 19.68 9.77 -4.67
N ASP A 218 18.62 10.54 -4.95
CA ASP A 218 18.26 11.76 -4.20
C ASP A 218 17.13 11.53 -3.17
N GLY A 219 16.75 10.27 -2.92
CA GLY A 219 15.66 9.89 -2.03
C GLY A 219 14.39 9.50 -2.80
N VAL A 220 13.24 10.09 -2.46
CA VAL A 220 11.96 9.75 -3.09
C VAL A 220 11.77 10.52 -4.40
N GLU A 221 11.67 9.80 -5.50
CA GLU A 221 11.60 10.36 -6.87
C GLU A 221 10.36 9.88 -7.62
N ARG A 222 9.83 10.69 -8.53
CA ARG A 222 8.79 10.23 -9.47
C ARG A 222 9.43 9.56 -10.67
N VAL A 223 8.90 8.42 -11.07
CA VAL A 223 9.37 7.65 -12.22
C VAL A 223 8.20 7.22 -13.10
N ASP A 224 8.47 7.00 -14.38
CA ASP A 224 7.49 6.40 -15.28
C ASP A 224 7.43 4.88 -15.07
N TYR A 225 6.28 4.27 -15.36
CA TYR A 225 6.07 2.82 -15.19
C TYR A 225 7.14 1.97 -15.86
N ARG A 226 7.51 2.31 -17.11
CA ARG A 226 8.51 1.57 -17.88
C ARG A 226 9.94 1.77 -17.39
N ASP A 227 10.15 2.76 -16.53
CA ASP A 227 11.44 3.07 -15.92
C ASP A 227 11.61 2.46 -14.53
N THR A 228 10.56 1.83 -14.01
CA THR A 228 10.68 1.01 -12.80
C THR A 228 11.55 -0.22 -13.05
N GLU A 229 12.38 -0.56 -12.07
CA GLU A 229 13.19 -1.78 -12.11
C GLU A 229 12.30 -3.02 -12.23
N HIS A 230 11.21 -3.08 -11.46
CA HIS A 230 10.25 -4.19 -11.48
C HIS A 230 9.72 -4.46 -12.88
N TYR A 231 9.36 -3.42 -13.65
CA TYR A 231 8.93 -3.59 -15.05
C TYR A 231 10.07 -4.11 -15.92
N ARG A 232 11.25 -3.49 -15.83
CA ARG A 232 12.40 -3.82 -16.71
C ARG A 232 12.85 -5.27 -16.52
N ILE A 233 13.11 -5.67 -15.28
CA ILE A 233 13.55 -7.03 -14.92
C ILE A 233 12.48 -8.06 -15.32
N THR A 234 11.22 -7.82 -14.97
CA THR A 234 10.13 -8.75 -15.27
C THR A 234 9.95 -8.92 -16.78
N ARG A 235 9.98 -7.81 -17.54
CA ARG A 235 9.88 -7.86 -19.01
C ARG A 235 11.04 -8.63 -19.62
N GLU A 236 12.27 -8.33 -19.19
CA GLU A 236 13.48 -8.97 -19.70
C GLU A 236 13.44 -10.48 -19.46
N PHE A 237 13.15 -10.90 -18.21
CA PHE A 237 13.01 -12.31 -17.86
C PHE A 237 11.94 -13.02 -18.68
N LEU A 238 10.73 -12.47 -18.75
CA LEU A 238 9.64 -13.10 -19.50
C LEU A 238 9.85 -13.10 -21.01
N SER A 239 10.71 -12.24 -21.55
CA SER A 239 11.02 -12.19 -22.97
C SER A 239 12.04 -13.24 -23.43
N ALA A 240 12.89 -13.74 -22.52
CA ALA A 240 13.93 -14.73 -22.83
C ALA A 240 14.37 -15.51 -21.57
N PRO A 241 13.48 -16.30 -20.94
CA PRO A 241 13.77 -16.92 -19.64
C PRO A 241 14.90 -17.94 -19.72
N GLU A 242 14.96 -18.77 -20.77
CA GLU A 242 16.00 -19.81 -20.91
C GLU A 242 17.40 -19.19 -21.01
N ARG A 243 17.53 -18.08 -21.75
CA ARG A 243 18.80 -17.36 -21.89
C ARG A 243 19.23 -16.78 -20.55
N MET A 244 18.33 -16.13 -19.82
CA MET A 244 18.69 -15.54 -18.53
C MET A 244 19.07 -16.62 -17.51
N LEU A 245 18.32 -17.73 -17.47
CA LEU A 245 18.63 -18.87 -16.61
C LEU A 245 19.97 -19.51 -16.94
N SER A 246 20.35 -19.63 -18.22
CA SER A 246 21.66 -20.19 -18.59
C SER A 246 22.84 -19.35 -18.09
N VAL A 247 22.68 -18.03 -17.97
CA VAL A 247 23.71 -17.13 -17.43
C VAL A 247 23.72 -17.20 -15.90
N LEU A 248 22.55 -17.13 -15.28
CA LEU A 248 22.42 -17.10 -13.81
C LEU A 248 22.81 -18.43 -13.13
N LEU A 249 22.64 -19.55 -13.83
CA LEU A 249 22.93 -20.90 -13.32
C LEU A 249 24.24 -21.48 -13.87
N ALA A 250 25.05 -20.66 -14.57
CA ALA A 250 26.38 -21.07 -14.99
C ALA A 250 27.26 -21.28 -13.75
N PRO A 251 28.05 -22.36 -13.68
CA PRO A 251 28.99 -22.56 -12.58
C PRO A 251 29.99 -21.39 -12.53
N GLU A 252 30.25 -20.86 -11.35
CA GLU A 252 31.33 -19.88 -11.16
C GLU A 252 32.65 -20.55 -11.56
N GLU A 253 33.38 -19.93 -12.51
CA GLU A 253 34.74 -20.37 -12.80
C GLU A 253 35.58 -20.12 -11.54
N GLU A 254 36.06 -21.19 -10.90
CA GLU A 254 37.06 -21.06 -9.83
C GLU A 254 38.29 -20.37 -10.44
N GLU A 255 38.55 -19.12 -10.03
CA GLU A 255 39.77 -18.41 -10.41
C GLU A 255 40.99 -19.22 -9.91
N PRO A 256 41.98 -19.49 -10.78
CA PRO A 256 43.15 -20.31 -10.47
C PRO A 256 44.15 -19.66 -9.49
#